data_AF-A0A5S3YXD0-F1
#
_entry.id   AF-A0A5S3YXD0-F1
#
_cell.length_a   1.000
_cell.length_b   1.000
_cell.length_c   1.000
_cell.angle_alpha   90.00
_cell.angle_beta   90.00
_cell.angle_gamma   90.00
#
_symmetry.space_group_name_H-M   'P 1'
#
loop_
_entity.id
_entity.type
_entity.pdbx_description
1 polymer ?
#
loop_
_entity_poly.entity_id
_entity_poly.type
_entity_poly.pdbx_seq_one_letter_code
_entity_poly.pdbx_strand_id
1 'polypeptide(L)'
;MNIKKLSIGLALLGATSASAFTQLGGGGIMPMGHEWLTRTAALELLDQEHIIQTDPNDPRYHWQQGLAKRTDLTAAYNEVQRIQAKSNNNTSYQPKYDDIYAAIVGERWVDIAGFNVTNASTDPTGPNCFSAISQEPADLQQDHFMRRYDDIGGQGGVDAAYRGQKRFIEHFVNAAMAEQKRIQVWDGGGYSAKTEVDHNYFLFGRAVHLFQDSFSPEHTVRLPADNYEKVWQVKAYLCSEGAEQHTHDTKDVLDFSSGDVIWQENIRFDSGWDSYSASNMKPVALVALEASKDLWAAFIRTMAVDKSAREAYARQEAQTLVDNWLSFDEQAMLAWYENQQHRDHTYVLAPGETGTGKTREACMGELNVGTTNQAERVAQLDAERRQCLYNIEAEPGYADLYDDYMGMPYNWRWKSLTWQTPPNDWQPTKQQSDSGKAVVIKSAVDGKALSVSALNNSERLTTAQNNPVEWLKVPASEGRYYLRSRQAPALFFSYSGSSSGYGKLWDSPKQAEYEFVYQGGVWNIKNTYWQQYFWYNQDKQRPQLTSTGGADKQHSKWILE
;
A
#
# COMPACT_ATOMS: atom_id res chain seq x y z
N MET A 1 26.55 18.97 39.06
CA MET A 1 27.63 17.98 38.80
C MET A 1 26.99 16.85 38.01
N ASN A 2 27.28 16.81 36.71
CA ASN A 2 26.72 15.86 35.75
C ASN A 2 27.38 14.49 35.90
N ILE A 3 26.59 13.43 36.04
CA ILE A 3 27.06 12.06 35.80
C ILE A 3 26.41 11.59 34.50
N LYS A 4 27.21 11.63 33.43
CA LYS A 4 26.92 11.03 32.13
C LYS A 4 26.69 9.53 32.31
N LYS A 5 25.56 9.01 31.84
CA LYS A 5 25.39 7.56 31.62
C LYS A 5 25.91 7.23 30.22
N LEU A 6 27.11 6.67 30.21
CA LEU A 6 27.70 5.94 29.10
C LEU A 6 27.45 4.46 29.39
N SER A 7 26.73 3.74 28.52
CA SER A 7 26.71 2.27 28.41
C SER A 7 25.98 1.95 27.10
N ILE A 8 26.70 1.67 26.02
CA ILE A 8 27.07 0.32 25.54
C ILE A 8 25.78 -0.42 25.15
N GLY A 9 25.45 -0.57 23.86
CA GLY A 9 26.31 -1.20 22.87
C GLY A 9 26.10 -2.71 22.93
N LEU A 10 24.92 -3.16 22.51
CA LEU A 10 24.69 -4.55 22.10
C LEU A 10 24.32 -4.51 20.63
N ALA A 11 25.29 -4.86 19.78
CA ALA A 11 25.05 -5.21 18.40
C ALA A 11 24.22 -6.51 18.39
N LEU A 12 23.00 -6.41 17.87
CA LEU A 12 22.14 -7.52 17.50
C LEU A 12 22.82 -8.27 16.34
N LEU A 13 23.42 -9.42 16.64
CA LEU A 13 23.70 -10.47 15.68
C LEU A 13 22.63 -11.55 15.88
N GLY A 14 21.51 -11.38 15.18
CA GLY A 14 20.40 -12.33 15.15
C GLY A 14 19.58 -12.05 13.91
N ALA A 15 19.57 -13.01 12.98
CA ALA A 15 18.79 -13.09 11.74
C ALA A 15 18.22 -11.74 11.23
N THR A 16 19.04 -11.00 10.51
CA THR A 16 18.63 -9.74 9.89
C THR A 16 18.22 -10.02 8.44
N SER A 17 16.91 -10.02 8.18
CA SER A 17 16.38 -9.85 6.81
C SER A 17 16.91 -8.52 6.26
N ALA A 18 17.46 -8.53 5.04
CA ALA A 18 17.96 -7.33 4.40
C ALA A 18 16.87 -6.25 4.35
N SER A 19 17.21 -5.05 4.82
CA SER A 19 16.25 -3.95 4.90
C SER A 19 16.35 -3.05 3.67
N ALA A 20 15.22 -2.86 2.98
CA ALA A 20 15.08 -2.17 1.70
C ALA A 20 14.16 -0.93 1.80
N PHE A 21 14.04 -0.22 0.69
CA PHE A 21 13.64 1.17 0.46
C PHE A 21 12.62 1.90 1.37
N THR A 22 11.64 1.25 2.02
CA THR A 22 10.62 1.95 2.82
C THR A 22 10.71 1.72 4.34
N GLN A 23 11.65 0.91 4.81
CA GLN A 23 11.44 0.22 6.09
C GLN A 23 11.70 1.08 7.35
N LEU A 24 12.35 2.25 7.21
CA LEU A 24 12.77 3.10 8.34
C LEU A 24 12.37 4.58 8.21
N GLY A 25 11.57 4.95 7.20
CA GLY A 25 11.11 6.32 6.98
C GLY A 25 10.44 6.93 8.22
N GLY A 26 10.97 8.05 8.71
CA GLY A 26 10.44 8.80 9.85
C GLY A 26 11.28 8.68 11.14
N GLY A 27 12.47 9.29 11.15
CA GLY A 27 13.20 9.61 12.38
C GLY A 27 14.30 8.62 12.81
N GLY A 28 14.75 7.69 11.96
CA GLY A 28 15.86 6.77 12.27
C GLY A 28 16.78 6.52 11.07
N ILE A 29 18.10 6.47 11.37
CA ILE A 29 19.31 5.92 10.70
C ILE A 29 19.37 5.74 9.15
N MET A 30 18.29 5.46 8.42
CA MET A 30 18.28 5.24 6.96
C MET A 30 17.35 6.24 6.24
N PRO A 31 17.80 6.90 5.15
CA PRO A 31 17.01 7.85 4.36
C PRO A 31 15.86 7.18 3.57
N MET A 32 14.81 7.95 3.26
CA MET A 32 13.64 7.47 2.50
C MET A 32 14.02 7.04 1.07
N GLY A 33 13.27 6.10 0.52
CA GLY A 33 13.50 5.50 -0.78
C GLY A 33 12.39 5.82 -1.75
N HIS A 34 11.50 4.85 -1.91
CA HIS A 34 10.30 4.98 -2.73
C HIS A 34 9.43 6.17 -2.32
N GLU A 35 9.31 6.47 -1.02
CA GLU A 35 8.51 7.61 -0.57
C GLU A 35 9.04 8.92 -1.13
N TRP A 36 10.37 9.03 -1.22
CA TRP A 36 11.00 10.19 -1.82
C TRP A 36 10.75 10.24 -3.33
N LEU A 37 10.92 9.12 -4.05
CA LEU A 37 10.64 9.06 -5.50
C LEU A 37 9.19 9.45 -5.79
N THR A 38 8.25 8.88 -5.05
CA THR A 38 6.81 9.10 -5.20
C THR A 38 6.44 10.55 -4.91
N ARG A 39 6.91 11.08 -3.78
CA ARG A 39 6.71 12.48 -3.39
C ARG A 39 7.30 13.44 -4.43
N THR A 40 8.58 13.28 -4.74
CA THR A 40 9.32 14.24 -5.56
C THR A 40 8.86 14.20 -7.01
N ALA A 41 8.55 13.02 -7.56
CA ALA A 41 7.97 12.93 -8.91
C ALA A 41 6.66 13.72 -9.01
N ALA A 42 5.76 13.55 -8.04
CA ALA A 42 4.49 14.26 -8.03
C ALA A 42 4.67 15.79 -7.87
N LEU A 43 5.55 16.22 -6.96
CA LEU A 43 5.75 17.64 -6.69
C LEU A 43 6.52 18.35 -7.82
N GLU A 44 7.52 17.72 -8.43
CA GLU A 44 8.20 18.27 -9.61
C GLU A 44 7.25 18.35 -10.80
N LEU A 45 6.41 17.33 -11.04
CA LEU A 45 5.40 17.33 -12.10
C LEU A 45 4.39 18.48 -11.95
N LEU A 46 3.96 18.76 -10.71
CA LEU A 46 2.98 19.79 -10.41
C LEU A 46 3.59 21.20 -10.30
N ASP A 47 4.93 21.33 -10.35
CA ASP A 47 5.67 22.55 -10.03
C ASP A 47 5.35 23.06 -8.61
N GLN A 48 5.38 22.14 -7.63
CA GLN A 48 4.94 22.37 -6.25
C GLN A 48 5.95 21.94 -5.18
N GLU A 49 7.21 21.68 -5.53
CA GLU A 49 8.27 21.48 -4.52
C GLU A 49 8.34 22.67 -3.55
N HIS A 50 8.59 22.38 -2.27
CA HIS A 50 8.48 23.37 -1.20
C HIS A 50 9.51 23.22 -0.08
N ILE A 51 10.25 22.11 -0.03
CA ILE A 51 11.21 21.83 1.05
C ILE A 51 12.60 21.53 0.51
N ILE A 52 12.72 20.88 -0.64
CA ILE A 52 14.02 20.56 -1.26
C ILE A 52 14.44 21.75 -2.11
N GLN A 53 15.64 22.28 -1.87
CA GLN A 53 16.19 23.36 -2.68
C GLN A 53 16.57 22.87 -4.07
N THR A 54 16.51 23.76 -5.07
CA THR A 54 17.02 23.45 -6.41
C THR A 54 18.48 23.03 -6.32
N ASP A 55 18.77 21.83 -6.82
CA ASP A 55 20.12 21.30 -6.86
C ASP A 55 20.91 21.94 -8.01
N PRO A 56 21.96 22.73 -7.74
CA PRO A 56 22.78 23.34 -8.79
C PRO A 56 23.62 22.32 -9.55
N ASN A 57 23.82 21.11 -8.99
CA ASN A 57 24.61 20.03 -9.56
C ASN A 57 23.72 18.88 -10.04
N ASP A 58 22.43 19.13 -10.28
CA ASP A 58 21.53 18.10 -10.79
C ASP A 58 22.06 17.51 -12.10
N PRO A 59 22.43 16.23 -12.14
CA PRO A 59 23.02 15.63 -13.34
C PRO A 59 22.04 15.60 -14.52
N ARG A 60 20.72 15.67 -14.24
CA ARG A 60 19.67 15.61 -15.27
C ARG A 60 19.68 16.81 -16.20
N TYR A 61 20.24 17.96 -15.81
CA TYR A 61 20.33 19.14 -16.67
C TYR A 61 21.13 18.92 -17.95
N HIS A 62 21.95 17.88 -18.00
CA HIS A 62 22.77 17.53 -19.16
C HIS A 62 22.28 16.27 -19.88
N TRP A 63 21.16 15.67 -19.44
CA TRP A 63 20.62 14.46 -20.03
C TRP A 63 19.87 14.77 -21.33
N GLN A 64 19.96 13.84 -22.27
CA GLN A 64 19.18 13.84 -23.51
C GLN A 64 18.16 12.69 -23.57
N GLN A 65 18.30 11.71 -22.68
CA GLN A 65 17.51 10.49 -22.56
C GLN A 65 17.35 10.17 -21.06
N GLY A 66 16.43 9.27 -20.70
CA GLY A 66 16.11 8.97 -19.30
C GLY A 66 15.29 10.07 -18.60
N LEU A 67 14.69 11.00 -19.37
CA LEU A 67 13.82 12.07 -18.89
C LEU A 67 12.34 11.72 -19.11
N ALA A 68 11.46 12.31 -18.31
CA ALA A 68 10.02 12.14 -18.45
C ALA A 68 9.54 12.52 -19.86
N LYS A 69 8.69 11.69 -20.46
CA LYS A 69 8.31 11.75 -21.88
C LYS A 69 6.94 12.40 -22.09
N ARG A 70 6.02 12.33 -21.11
CA ARG A 70 4.60 12.73 -21.22
C ARG A 70 4.07 13.38 -19.94
N THR A 71 4.56 14.57 -19.62
CA THR A 71 4.21 15.34 -18.40
C THR A 71 3.08 16.36 -18.57
N ASP A 72 2.51 16.52 -19.76
CA ASP A 72 1.42 17.49 -19.96
C ASP A 72 0.15 17.10 -19.17
N LEU A 73 -0.35 18.07 -18.39
CA LEU A 73 -1.52 17.99 -17.53
C LEU A 73 -2.63 18.98 -17.94
N THR A 74 -2.48 19.69 -19.06
CA THR A 74 -3.43 20.73 -19.50
C THR A 74 -4.86 20.19 -19.61
N ALA A 75 -5.04 18.97 -20.15
CA ALA A 75 -6.34 18.32 -20.27
C ALA A 75 -6.90 17.78 -18.94
N ALA A 76 -6.10 17.77 -17.88
CA ALA A 76 -6.43 17.22 -16.56
C ALA A 76 -6.46 18.29 -15.45
N TYR A 77 -6.59 19.57 -15.84
CA TYR A 77 -6.55 20.70 -14.91
C TYR A 77 -7.51 20.58 -13.72
N ASN A 78 -8.72 20.06 -13.94
CA ASN A 78 -9.69 19.87 -12.85
C ASN A 78 -9.19 18.90 -11.78
N GLU A 79 -8.50 17.83 -12.18
CA GLU A 79 -7.94 16.86 -11.25
C GLU A 79 -6.72 17.44 -10.51
N VAL A 80 -5.89 18.23 -11.22
CA VAL A 80 -4.80 19.00 -10.57
C VAL A 80 -5.36 19.93 -9.49
N GLN A 81 -6.43 20.67 -9.79
CA GLN A 81 -7.08 21.54 -8.80
C GLN A 81 -7.66 20.75 -7.63
N ARG A 82 -8.22 19.55 -7.87
CA ARG A 82 -8.72 18.68 -6.81
C ARG A 82 -7.61 18.25 -5.85
N ILE A 83 -6.48 17.80 -6.38
CA ILE A 83 -5.29 17.42 -5.59
C ILE A 83 -4.81 18.62 -4.76
N GLN A 84 -4.68 19.79 -5.41
CA GLN A 84 -4.15 21.00 -4.76
C GLN A 84 -5.08 21.60 -3.71
N ALA A 85 -6.39 21.30 -3.78
CA ALA A 85 -7.38 21.80 -2.83
C ALA A 85 -7.25 21.17 -1.42
N LYS A 86 -6.56 20.03 -1.28
CA LYS A 86 -6.42 19.34 0.01
C LYS A 86 -4.96 19.20 0.42
N SER A 87 -4.50 20.16 1.23
CA SER A 87 -3.15 20.13 1.80
C SER A 87 -2.97 19.00 2.82
N ASN A 88 -1.74 18.50 2.92
CA ASN A 88 -1.32 17.55 3.94
C ASN A 88 0.07 17.91 4.47
N ASN A 89 0.16 18.08 5.79
CA ASN A 89 1.30 18.66 6.49
C ASN A 89 2.15 17.58 7.18
N ASN A 90 2.02 16.31 6.78
CA ASN A 90 2.75 15.20 7.39
C ASN A 90 4.25 15.51 7.37
N THR A 91 4.86 15.58 8.55
CA THR A 91 6.25 16.02 8.70
C THR A 91 7.26 14.96 8.27
N SER A 92 6.86 13.69 8.27
CA SER A 92 7.72 12.56 7.93
C SER A 92 7.97 12.50 6.43
N TYR A 93 6.93 12.64 5.61
CA TYR A 93 7.03 12.51 4.16
C TYR A 93 6.93 13.84 3.40
N GLN A 94 6.52 14.93 4.06
CA GLN A 94 6.35 16.27 3.46
C GLN A 94 5.61 16.24 2.11
N PRO A 95 4.40 15.63 2.02
CA PRO A 95 3.73 15.37 0.75
C PRO A 95 3.10 16.62 0.12
N LYS A 96 2.92 17.70 0.90
CA LYS A 96 2.16 18.93 0.58
C LYS A 96 0.66 18.71 0.32
N TYR A 97 0.28 17.65 -0.39
CA TYR A 97 -1.09 17.32 -0.75
C TYR A 97 -1.47 15.91 -0.28
N ASP A 98 -2.75 15.74 0.04
CA ASP A 98 -3.28 14.52 0.65
C ASP A 98 -3.24 13.30 -0.29
N ASP A 99 -3.39 13.51 -1.59
CA ASP A 99 -3.34 12.41 -2.57
C ASP A 99 -1.91 11.90 -2.80
N ILE A 100 -0.91 12.78 -2.66
CA ILE A 100 0.51 12.39 -2.67
C ILE A 100 0.82 11.55 -1.42
N TYR A 101 0.33 11.99 -0.24
CA TYR A 101 0.42 11.22 0.99
C TYR A 101 -0.23 9.84 0.86
N ALA A 102 -1.42 9.76 0.27
CA ALA A 102 -2.13 8.51 0.05
C ALA A 102 -1.32 7.53 -0.82
N ALA A 103 -0.72 8.01 -1.91
CA ALA A 103 0.13 7.19 -2.77
C ALA A 103 1.39 6.67 -2.05
N ILE A 104 2.05 7.50 -1.24
CA ILE A 104 3.18 7.08 -0.40
C ILE A 104 2.76 5.96 0.56
N VAL A 105 1.65 6.13 1.27
CA VAL A 105 1.14 5.08 2.19
C VAL A 105 0.75 3.81 1.43
N GLY A 106 0.23 3.94 0.21
CA GLY A 106 -0.14 2.81 -0.65
C GLY A 106 1.02 2.00 -1.17
N GLU A 107 2.13 2.67 -1.50
CA GLU A 107 3.39 2.04 -1.88
C GLU A 107 4.03 1.33 -0.68
N ARG A 108 4.14 2.02 0.46
CA ARG A 108 4.57 1.41 1.74
C ARG A 108 3.69 0.23 2.12
N TRP A 109 2.39 0.28 1.83
CA TRP A 109 1.52 -0.88 2.08
C TRP A 109 1.98 -2.12 1.34
N VAL A 110 2.45 -2.00 0.09
CA VAL A 110 2.99 -3.16 -0.66
C VAL A 110 4.25 -3.69 -0.01
N ASP A 111 5.17 -2.81 0.37
CA ASP A 111 6.45 -3.21 0.92
C ASP A 111 6.30 -3.81 2.33
N ILE A 112 5.49 -3.20 3.20
CA ILE A 112 5.47 -3.51 4.64
C ILE A 112 4.10 -3.83 5.26
N ALA A 113 3.01 -3.83 4.48
CA ALA A 113 1.65 -4.25 4.88
C ALA A 113 1.11 -3.64 6.19
N GLY A 114 1.58 -2.44 6.53
CA GLY A 114 1.20 -1.75 7.77
C GLY A 114 1.87 -2.28 9.05
N PHE A 115 2.82 -3.20 8.95
CA PHE A 115 3.53 -3.76 10.10
C PHE A 115 4.57 -2.80 10.69
N ASN A 116 4.81 -2.97 12.00
CA ASN A 116 5.97 -2.39 12.66
C ASN A 116 7.14 -3.33 12.40
N VAL A 117 7.98 -2.97 11.43
CA VAL A 117 9.11 -3.78 10.95
C VAL A 117 10.10 -4.05 12.07
N THR A 118 10.36 -3.06 12.94
CA THR A 118 11.27 -3.20 14.09
C THR A 118 10.78 -4.28 15.05
N ASN A 119 9.51 -4.22 15.44
CA ASN A 119 8.93 -5.19 16.36
C ASN A 119 8.79 -6.57 15.70
N ALA A 120 8.32 -6.63 14.45
CA ALA A 120 8.15 -7.89 13.72
C ALA A 120 9.49 -8.64 13.52
N SER A 121 10.57 -7.90 13.32
CA SER A 121 11.91 -8.48 13.11
C SER A 121 12.60 -8.89 14.42
N THR A 122 12.13 -8.41 15.57
CA THR A 122 12.76 -8.67 16.88
C THR A 122 11.92 -9.54 17.81
N ASP A 123 10.67 -9.84 17.46
CA ASP A 123 9.79 -10.72 18.23
C ASP A 123 10.26 -12.17 18.16
N PRO A 124 10.76 -12.78 19.26
CA PRO A 124 11.22 -14.15 19.25
C PRO A 124 10.08 -15.17 19.37
N THR A 125 8.84 -14.73 19.56
CA THR A 125 7.71 -15.59 19.91
C THR A 125 6.95 -16.15 18.71
N GLY A 126 7.16 -15.59 17.52
CA GLY A 126 6.52 -16.02 16.29
C GLY A 126 7.27 -15.60 15.03
N PRO A 127 6.68 -15.84 13.85
CA PRO A 127 7.31 -15.49 12.57
C PRO A 127 7.38 -13.97 12.37
N ASN A 128 8.35 -13.54 11.55
CA ASN A 128 8.42 -12.16 11.08
C ASN A 128 7.27 -11.91 10.07
N CYS A 129 6.12 -11.46 10.57
CA CYS A 129 4.92 -11.31 9.75
C CYS A 129 4.99 -10.18 8.73
N PHE A 130 5.92 -9.24 8.87
CA PHE A 130 6.24 -8.31 7.80
C PHE A 130 6.78 -9.12 6.60
N SER A 131 7.91 -9.83 6.77
CA SER A 131 8.52 -10.61 5.67
C SER A 131 7.55 -11.65 5.11
N ALA A 132 6.90 -12.41 5.99
CA ALA A 132 6.06 -13.53 5.59
C ALA A 132 4.76 -13.11 4.87
N ILE A 133 4.31 -11.86 5.00
CA ILE A 133 3.09 -11.39 4.33
C ILE A 133 3.39 -10.50 3.14
N SER A 134 4.39 -9.62 3.18
CA SER A 134 4.61 -8.65 2.11
C SER A 134 5.82 -8.97 1.23
N GLN A 135 6.90 -9.53 1.77
CA GLN A 135 8.18 -9.64 1.05
C GLN A 135 8.42 -11.00 0.40
N GLU A 136 8.27 -12.07 1.17
CA GLU A 136 8.75 -13.42 0.82
C GLU A 136 7.80 -14.27 -0.05
N PRO A 137 6.46 -14.07 -0.04
CA PRO A 137 5.59 -14.97 -0.77
C PRO A 137 5.82 -14.95 -2.28
N ALA A 138 5.82 -16.13 -2.90
CA ALA A 138 6.14 -16.29 -4.32
C ALA A 138 5.17 -15.54 -5.25
N ASP A 139 3.88 -15.48 -4.90
CA ASP A 139 2.86 -14.75 -5.63
C ASP A 139 3.06 -13.22 -5.55
N LEU A 140 3.65 -12.73 -4.46
CA LEU A 140 3.91 -11.30 -4.25
C LEU A 140 5.22 -10.82 -4.88
N GLN A 141 6.12 -11.72 -5.30
CA GLN A 141 7.32 -11.32 -6.04
C GLN A 141 7.00 -10.50 -7.31
N GLN A 142 5.83 -10.75 -7.91
CA GLN A 142 5.35 -9.97 -9.04
C GLN A 142 5.02 -8.51 -8.68
N ASP A 143 4.60 -8.25 -7.43
CA ASP A 143 4.37 -6.91 -6.90
C ASP A 143 5.69 -6.18 -6.58
N HIS A 144 6.80 -6.92 -6.49
CA HIS A 144 8.18 -6.42 -6.38
C HIS A 144 8.96 -6.43 -7.71
N PHE A 145 8.29 -6.73 -8.83
CA PHE A 145 8.94 -6.88 -10.15
C PHE A 145 10.09 -7.92 -10.15
N MET A 146 9.95 -9.00 -9.39
CA MET A 146 10.96 -10.04 -9.20
C MET A 146 10.53 -11.39 -9.77
N ARG A 147 11.51 -12.26 -9.99
CA ARG A 147 11.28 -13.67 -10.29
C ARG A 147 10.83 -14.43 -9.05
N ARG A 148 9.94 -15.39 -9.27
CA ARG A 148 9.66 -16.47 -8.32
C ARG A 148 10.82 -17.45 -8.30
N TYR A 149 10.89 -18.24 -7.24
CA TYR A 149 11.91 -19.26 -7.05
C TYR A 149 11.90 -20.36 -8.14
N ASP A 150 10.78 -20.52 -8.85
CA ASP A 150 10.55 -21.51 -9.92
C ASP A 150 10.66 -20.93 -11.34
N ASP A 151 11.04 -19.65 -11.50
CA ASP A 151 11.30 -19.03 -12.81
C ASP A 151 12.75 -19.21 -13.25
N ILE A 152 13.02 -20.29 -14.00
CA ILE A 152 14.37 -20.77 -14.32
C ILE A 152 14.89 -20.22 -15.65
N GLY A 153 16.18 -19.88 -15.70
CA GLY A 153 16.91 -19.55 -16.93
C GLY A 153 16.44 -18.27 -17.62
N GLY A 154 16.78 -18.10 -18.90
CA GLY A 154 16.35 -16.94 -19.69
C GLY A 154 14.82 -16.80 -19.77
N GLN A 155 14.11 -17.93 -19.93
CA GLN A 155 12.64 -17.96 -20.00
C GLN A 155 11.98 -17.45 -18.71
N GLY A 156 12.53 -17.80 -17.54
CA GLY A 156 12.05 -17.28 -16.27
C GLY A 156 12.10 -15.76 -16.18
N GLY A 157 13.09 -15.13 -16.82
CA GLY A 157 13.19 -13.67 -16.93
C GLY A 157 12.08 -13.08 -17.80
N VAL A 158 11.83 -13.69 -18.96
CA VAL A 158 10.75 -13.29 -19.88
C VAL A 158 9.39 -13.41 -19.20
N ASP A 159 9.13 -14.54 -18.53
CA ASP A 159 7.86 -14.77 -17.85
C ASP A 159 7.64 -13.79 -16.69
N ALA A 160 8.71 -13.49 -15.93
CA ALA A 160 8.65 -12.50 -14.85
C ALA A 160 8.40 -11.09 -15.38
N ALA A 161 9.08 -10.67 -16.46
CA ALA A 161 8.90 -9.37 -17.08
C ALA A 161 7.47 -9.19 -17.60
N TYR A 162 6.93 -10.18 -18.32
CA TYR A 162 5.53 -10.14 -18.78
C TYR A 162 4.52 -10.10 -17.64
N ARG A 163 4.73 -10.90 -16.58
CA ARG A 163 3.86 -10.85 -15.40
C ARG A 163 3.93 -9.51 -14.69
N GLY A 164 5.13 -8.94 -14.53
CA GLY A 164 5.33 -7.61 -13.95
C GLY A 164 4.60 -6.52 -14.75
N GLN A 165 4.76 -6.49 -16.07
CA GLN A 165 4.03 -5.55 -16.95
C GLN A 165 2.51 -5.68 -16.83
N LYS A 166 2.00 -6.91 -16.88
CA LYS A 166 0.57 -7.19 -16.75
C LYS A 166 0.04 -6.75 -15.39
N ARG A 167 0.75 -7.09 -14.31
CA ARG A 167 0.41 -6.77 -12.94
C ARG A 167 0.40 -5.25 -12.69
N PHE A 168 1.37 -4.53 -13.25
CA PHE A 168 1.39 -3.07 -13.25
C PHE A 168 0.13 -2.47 -13.89
N ILE A 169 -0.23 -2.91 -15.10
CA ILE A 169 -1.43 -2.44 -15.81
C ILE A 169 -2.68 -2.73 -14.98
N GLU A 170 -2.79 -3.92 -14.40
CA GLU A 170 -3.92 -4.30 -13.55
C GLU A 170 -4.03 -3.39 -12.31
N HIS A 171 -2.93 -3.14 -11.59
CA HIS A 171 -2.94 -2.24 -10.43
C HIS A 171 -3.30 -0.81 -10.81
N PHE A 172 -2.73 -0.28 -11.89
CA PHE A 172 -3.03 1.07 -12.39
C PHE A 172 -4.52 1.22 -12.72
N VAL A 173 -5.10 0.25 -13.44
CA VAL A 173 -6.51 0.26 -13.83
C VAL A 173 -7.41 0.09 -12.61
N ASN A 174 -7.09 -0.82 -11.71
CA ASN A 174 -7.86 -1.05 -10.48
C ASN A 174 -7.90 0.21 -9.61
N ALA A 175 -6.76 0.90 -9.47
CA ALA A 175 -6.68 2.17 -8.76
C ALA A 175 -7.54 3.26 -9.42
N ALA A 176 -7.51 3.38 -10.75
CA ALA A 176 -8.28 4.38 -11.48
C ALA A 176 -9.80 4.13 -11.44
N MET A 177 -10.21 2.84 -11.43
CA MET A 177 -11.61 2.42 -11.47
C MET A 177 -12.25 2.26 -10.10
N ALA A 178 -11.45 2.23 -9.03
CA ALA A 178 -11.93 2.14 -7.67
C ALA A 178 -12.95 3.25 -7.35
N GLU A 179 -13.89 2.95 -6.45
CA GLU A 179 -14.85 3.94 -5.97
C GLU A 179 -14.14 5.02 -5.16
N GLN A 180 -14.46 6.28 -5.49
CA GLN A 180 -13.97 7.45 -4.77
C GLN A 180 -14.53 7.45 -3.35
N LYS A 181 -13.65 7.29 -2.37
CA LYS A 181 -13.96 7.29 -0.95
C LYS A 181 -12.67 7.45 -0.17
N ARG A 182 -12.79 7.65 1.14
CA ARG A 182 -11.67 7.55 2.05
C ARG A 182 -11.67 6.21 2.76
N ILE A 183 -10.48 5.70 3.04
CA ILE A 183 -10.28 4.48 3.80
C ILE A 183 -9.33 4.73 4.96
N GLN A 184 -9.46 3.95 6.03
CA GLN A 184 -8.50 3.92 7.12
C GLN A 184 -7.60 2.69 6.92
N VAL A 185 -6.30 2.91 6.99
CA VAL A 185 -5.27 1.89 6.77
C VAL A 185 -4.19 1.99 7.85
N TRP A 186 -3.36 0.96 7.97
CA TRP A 186 -2.10 1.05 8.70
C TRP A 186 -0.99 1.56 7.78
N ASP A 187 -0.33 2.65 8.18
CA ASP A 187 1.01 3.01 7.68
C ASP A 187 2.03 2.32 8.58
N GLY A 188 2.85 1.43 8.01
CA GLY A 188 3.84 0.64 8.75
C GLY A 188 5.16 1.39 8.93
N GLY A 189 6.21 0.69 9.36
CA GLY A 189 7.59 1.18 9.36
C GLY A 189 8.31 0.86 10.66
N GLY A 190 9.18 1.75 11.12
CA GLY A 190 9.77 1.65 12.47
C GLY A 190 8.71 1.63 13.59
N TYR A 191 7.54 2.19 13.30
CA TYR A 191 6.30 2.07 14.08
C TYR A 191 5.11 1.99 13.12
N SER A 192 3.98 1.46 13.57
CA SER A 192 2.72 1.47 12.81
C SER A 192 1.79 2.56 13.32
N ALA A 193 1.12 3.26 12.41
CA ALA A 193 0.10 4.25 12.74
C ALA A 193 -1.14 4.09 11.85
N LYS A 194 -2.34 4.26 12.45
CA LYS A 194 -3.58 4.33 11.67
C LYS A 194 -3.65 5.69 10.97
N THR A 195 -3.99 5.68 9.69
CA THR A 195 -4.10 6.90 8.90
C THR A 195 -5.28 6.81 7.93
N GLU A 196 -5.78 7.98 7.51
CA GLU A 196 -6.87 8.07 6.54
C GLU A 196 -6.33 8.55 5.19
N VAL A 197 -6.62 7.80 4.13
CA VAL A 197 -6.10 8.06 2.79
C VAL A 197 -7.22 8.11 1.76
N ASP A 198 -6.98 8.81 0.66
CA ASP A 198 -7.81 8.65 -0.54
C ASP A 198 -7.63 7.24 -1.11
N HIS A 199 -8.73 6.56 -1.40
CA HIS A 199 -8.70 5.16 -1.80
C HIS A 199 -8.07 4.94 -3.18
N ASN A 200 -8.37 5.80 -4.15
CA ASN A 200 -7.83 5.66 -5.50
C ASN A 200 -6.31 5.90 -5.49
N TYR A 201 -5.84 6.93 -4.79
CA TYR A 201 -4.42 7.24 -4.71
C TYR A 201 -3.63 6.27 -3.83
N PHE A 202 -4.25 5.71 -2.78
CA PHE A 202 -3.65 4.60 -2.03
C PHE A 202 -3.46 3.36 -2.91
N LEU A 203 -4.46 2.95 -3.68
CA LEU A 203 -4.31 1.83 -4.61
C LEU A 203 -3.31 2.14 -5.74
N PHE A 204 -3.24 3.40 -6.17
CA PHE A 204 -2.23 3.84 -7.14
C PHE A 204 -0.82 3.68 -6.57
N GLY A 205 -0.61 3.90 -5.27
CA GLY A 205 0.65 3.61 -4.58
C GLY A 205 1.18 2.19 -4.82
N ARG A 206 0.28 1.19 -4.94
CA ARG A 206 0.68 -0.18 -5.31
C ARG A 206 1.24 -0.29 -6.74
N ALA A 207 0.66 0.43 -7.68
CA ALA A 207 1.20 0.51 -9.05
C ALA A 207 2.53 1.27 -9.07
N VAL A 208 2.67 2.32 -8.25
CA VAL A 208 3.90 3.11 -8.09
C VAL A 208 5.04 2.26 -7.53
N HIS A 209 4.79 1.50 -6.46
CA HIS A 209 5.76 0.58 -5.87
C HIS A 209 6.34 -0.37 -6.92
N LEU A 210 5.49 -1.20 -7.54
CA LEU A 210 5.92 -2.16 -8.57
C LEU A 210 6.71 -1.45 -9.69
N PHE A 211 6.22 -0.29 -10.13
CA PHE A 211 6.87 0.47 -11.20
C PHE A 211 8.27 0.94 -10.79
N GLN A 212 8.46 1.42 -9.56
CA GLN A 212 9.76 1.85 -9.03
C GLN A 212 10.70 0.66 -8.76
N ASP A 213 10.19 -0.44 -8.22
CA ASP A 213 10.94 -1.70 -8.02
C ASP A 213 11.53 -2.20 -9.34
N SER A 214 10.83 -1.99 -10.46
CA SER A 214 11.36 -2.34 -11.78
C SER A 214 12.64 -1.59 -12.16
N PHE A 215 13.03 -0.53 -11.45
CA PHE A 215 14.28 0.20 -11.63
C PHE A 215 15.33 -0.17 -10.58
N SER A 216 14.98 -0.96 -9.56
CA SER A 216 15.94 -1.40 -8.57
C SER A 216 17.01 -2.26 -9.24
N PRO A 217 18.31 -1.97 -9.00
CA PRO A 217 19.40 -2.82 -9.45
C PRO A 217 19.41 -4.18 -8.72
N GLU A 218 18.65 -4.34 -7.64
CA GLU A 218 18.48 -5.61 -6.94
C GLU A 218 17.35 -6.46 -7.52
N HIS A 219 16.41 -5.84 -8.25
CA HIS A 219 15.24 -6.54 -8.81
C HIS A 219 15.42 -6.76 -10.31
N THR A 220 16.15 -5.89 -11.00
CA THR A 220 16.33 -5.93 -12.45
C THR A 220 17.75 -5.61 -12.90
N VAL A 221 18.04 -5.94 -14.15
CA VAL A 221 19.23 -5.51 -14.87
C VAL A 221 18.82 -4.41 -15.85
N ARG A 222 19.36 -3.21 -15.65
CA ARG A 222 19.21 -2.05 -16.54
C ARG A 222 20.58 -1.47 -16.84
N LEU A 223 20.81 -0.96 -18.05
CA LEU A 223 22.15 -0.58 -18.50
C LEU A 223 22.31 0.93 -18.69
N PRO A 224 23.49 1.50 -18.38
CA PRO A 224 23.77 2.90 -18.75
C PRO A 224 23.68 3.16 -20.26
N ALA A 225 23.93 2.13 -21.08
CA ALA A 225 23.97 2.23 -22.55
C ALA A 225 22.63 2.64 -23.18
N ASP A 226 21.51 2.37 -22.51
CA ASP A 226 20.17 2.82 -22.92
C ASP A 226 19.54 3.76 -21.88
N ASN A 227 20.39 4.44 -21.10
CA ASN A 227 19.97 5.33 -20.02
C ASN A 227 19.01 4.66 -19.03
N TYR A 228 19.20 3.37 -18.80
CA TYR A 228 18.39 2.56 -17.89
C TYR A 228 16.90 2.50 -18.26
N GLU A 229 16.53 2.81 -19.52
CA GLU A 229 15.13 2.83 -19.94
C GLU A 229 14.55 1.42 -20.17
N LYS A 230 15.41 0.41 -20.41
CA LYS A 230 14.97 -0.96 -20.71
C LYS A 230 15.34 -1.95 -19.62
N VAL A 231 14.49 -2.96 -19.47
CA VAL A 231 14.76 -4.14 -18.65
C VAL A 231 15.49 -5.18 -19.49
N TRP A 232 16.71 -5.53 -19.09
CA TRP A 232 17.51 -6.57 -19.74
C TRP A 232 17.32 -7.94 -19.11
N GLN A 233 17.16 -7.95 -17.79
CA GLN A 233 16.82 -9.14 -17.02
C GLN A 233 16.07 -8.79 -15.74
N VAL A 234 15.39 -9.79 -15.19
CA VAL A 234 14.75 -9.74 -13.87
C VAL A 234 15.53 -10.66 -12.94
N LYS A 235 15.80 -10.22 -11.71
CA LYS A 235 16.56 -10.99 -10.70
C LYS A 235 15.62 -11.84 -9.85
N ALA A 236 16.19 -12.82 -9.15
CA ALA A 236 15.46 -13.75 -8.31
C ALA A 236 15.58 -13.41 -6.82
N TYR A 237 14.49 -13.60 -6.09
CA TYR A 237 14.46 -13.37 -4.65
C TYR A 237 15.00 -14.55 -3.84
N LEU A 238 14.74 -15.78 -4.31
CA LEU A 238 15.10 -17.00 -3.61
C LEU A 238 15.80 -18.00 -4.56
N CYS A 239 17.07 -17.75 -4.83
CA CYS A 239 18.05 -18.60 -5.52
C CYS A 239 17.51 -19.38 -6.74
N SER A 240 16.78 -18.72 -7.64
CA SER A 240 16.29 -19.35 -8.87
C SER A 240 17.45 -19.63 -9.83
N GLU A 241 17.51 -20.84 -10.35
CA GLU A 241 18.56 -21.27 -11.27
C GLU A 241 18.52 -20.47 -12.58
N GLY A 242 19.69 -20.05 -13.06
CA GLY A 242 19.85 -19.27 -14.28
C GLY A 242 19.49 -17.78 -14.15
N ALA A 243 19.56 -17.22 -12.94
CA ALA A 243 19.29 -15.82 -12.64
C ALA A 243 20.31 -15.24 -11.65
N GLU A 244 20.53 -13.92 -11.69
CA GLU A 244 21.17 -13.20 -10.59
C GLU A 244 20.25 -13.16 -9.35
N GLN A 245 20.86 -13.20 -8.18
CA GLN A 245 20.17 -13.23 -6.88
C GLN A 245 20.14 -11.82 -6.29
N HIS A 246 18.96 -11.40 -5.82
CA HIS A 246 18.79 -10.22 -4.98
C HIS A 246 19.67 -10.32 -3.73
N THR A 247 20.47 -9.30 -3.43
CA THR A 247 21.37 -9.35 -2.29
C THR A 247 20.60 -9.40 -0.97
N HIS A 248 21.00 -10.29 -0.07
CA HIS A 248 20.54 -10.29 1.32
C HIS A 248 21.62 -9.76 2.28
N ASP A 249 22.71 -9.17 1.75
CA ASP A 249 23.82 -8.70 2.56
C ASP A 249 23.52 -7.34 3.23
N THR A 250 23.18 -7.42 4.52
CA THR A 250 22.97 -6.25 5.36
C THR A 250 24.17 -5.32 5.51
N LYS A 251 25.41 -5.74 5.25
CA LYS A 251 26.58 -4.86 5.37
C LYS A 251 26.65 -3.88 4.20
N ASP A 252 26.40 -4.36 3.00
CA ASP A 252 26.44 -3.57 1.77
C ASP A 252 25.24 -2.62 1.66
N VAL A 253 24.10 -3.01 2.24
CA VAL A 253 22.95 -2.10 2.45
C VAL A 253 23.34 -0.92 3.34
N LEU A 254 24.20 -1.13 4.35
CA LEU A 254 24.54 -0.08 5.31
C LEU A 254 25.52 0.96 4.76
N ASP A 255 26.33 0.66 3.74
CA ASP A 255 27.19 1.64 3.07
C ASP A 255 26.65 2.07 1.70
N PHE A 256 25.43 1.65 1.36
CA PHE A 256 24.72 1.90 0.10
C PHE A 256 25.43 1.38 -1.16
N SER A 257 26.43 0.51 -1.00
CA SER A 257 27.16 -0.11 -2.13
C SER A 257 26.33 -1.17 -2.84
N SER A 258 25.45 -1.86 -2.12
CA SER A 258 24.40 -2.69 -2.71
C SER A 258 23.10 -2.59 -1.91
N GLY A 259 22.09 -3.33 -2.34
CA GLY A 259 20.77 -3.28 -1.75
C GLY A 259 19.86 -2.27 -2.43
N ASP A 260 18.61 -2.38 -2.05
CA ASP A 260 17.48 -1.62 -2.59
C ASP A 260 17.52 -0.18 -2.04
N VAL A 261 18.53 0.58 -2.50
CA VAL A 261 18.90 1.92 -2.04
C VAL A 261 19.21 2.84 -3.23
N ILE A 262 18.60 4.04 -3.23
CA ILE A 262 18.64 5.05 -4.30
C ILE A 262 19.83 6.00 -4.12
N TRP A 263 20.43 5.99 -2.94
CA TRP A 263 21.45 6.91 -2.45
C TRP A 263 22.85 6.45 -2.84
N GLN A 264 23.75 7.38 -3.15
CA GLN A 264 25.16 7.06 -3.40
C GLN A 264 25.89 6.64 -2.09
N GLU A 265 26.95 5.85 -2.19
CA GLU A 265 27.67 5.25 -1.04
C GLU A 265 28.14 6.27 0.02
N ASN A 266 28.54 7.46 -0.41
CA ASN A 266 29.23 8.45 0.41
C ASN A 266 28.32 9.45 1.14
N ILE A 267 27.00 9.40 0.95
CA ILE A 267 26.07 10.41 1.48
C ILE A 267 25.30 9.98 2.73
N ARG A 268 25.61 8.80 3.27
CA ARG A 268 24.93 8.21 4.45
C ARG A 268 24.86 9.13 5.67
N PHE A 269 25.86 9.98 5.86
CA PHE A 269 25.93 10.86 7.04
C PHE A 269 25.25 12.22 6.81
N ASP A 270 24.82 12.50 5.59
CA ASP A 270 24.06 13.71 5.30
C ASP A 270 22.65 13.55 5.89
N SER A 271 22.16 14.61 6.51
CA SER A 271 20.91 14.56 7.27
C SER A 271 20.01 15.75 6.97
N GLY A 272 18.72 15.57 7.17
CA GLY A 272 17.70 16.57 6.85
C GLY A 272 17.29 16.56 5.38
N TRP A 273 16.34 17.41 5.02
CA TRP A 273 15.78 17.46 3.66
C TRP A 273 16.77 17.98 2.61
N ASP A 274 17.81 18.70 3.02
CA ASP A 274 18.85 19.19 2.12
C ASP A 274 19.71 18.06 1.53
N SER A 275 19.77 16.89 2.18
CA SER A 275 20.48 15.72 1.64
C SER A 275 19.71 14.97 0.56
N TYR A 276 18.42 15.24 0.41
CA TYR A 276 17.53 14.63 -0.57
C TYR A 276 17.61 15.34 -1.94
N SER A 277 18.84 15.57 -2.44
CA SER A 277 19.12 16.21 -3.73
C SER A 277 19.36 15.19 -4.84
N ALA A 278 19.16 15.60 -6.10
CA ALA A 278 19.35 14.71 -7.25
C ALA A 278 20.82 14.26 -7.42
N SER A 279 21.78 15.14 -7.17
CA SER A 279 23.23 14.87 -7.20
C SER A 279 23.67 13.77 -6.23
N ASN A 280 22.88 13.50 -5.20
CA ASN A 280 23.11 12.52 -4.16
C ASN A 280 22.58 11.11 -4.50
N MET A 281 21.95 10.95 -5.67
CA MET A 281 21.27 9.71 -6.05
C MET A 281 22.03 8.91 -7.11
N LYS A 282 21.80 7.60 -7.11
CA LYS A 282 22.26 6.71 -8.18
C LYS A 282 21.56 7.12 -9.49
N PRO A 283 22.25 7.07 -10.65
CA PRO A 283 21.64 7.42 -11.93
C PRO A 283 20.34 6.66 -12.24
N VAL A 284 20.27 5.37 -11.90
CA VAL A 284 19.06 4.56 -12.11
C VAL A 284 17.86 5.06 -11.29
N ALA A 285 18.08 5.59 -10.09
CA ALA A 285 17.03 6.18 -9.26
C ALA A 285 16.48 7.48 -9.84
N LEU A 286 17.36 8.29 -10.45
CA LEU A 286 16.95 9.51 -11.14
C LEU A 286 16.11 9.19 -12.40
N VAL A 287 16.45 8.12 -13.12
CA VAL A 287 15.60 7.64 -14.22
C VAL A 287 14.26 7.12 -13.68
N ALA A 288 14.26 6.41 -12.55
CA ALA A 288 13.02 5.98 -11.89
C ALA A 288 12.13 7.16 -11.45
N LEU A 289 12.74 8.27 -11.00
CA LEU A 289 12.04 9.51 -10.68
C LEU A 289 11.38 10.12 -11.92
N GLU A 290 12.11 10.23 -13.03
CA GLU A 290 11.59 10.74 -14.30
C GLU A 290 10.47 9.86 -14.86
N ALA A 291 10.64 8.54 -14.82
CA ALA A 291 9.60 7.58 -15.18
C ALA A 291 8.36 7.70 -14.26
N SER A 292 8.58 7.95 -12.96
CA SER A 292 7.51 8.18 -11.99
C SER A 292 6.73 9.47 -12.29
N LYS A 293 7.34 10.51 -12.86
CA LYS A 293 6.60 11.70 -13.32
C LYS A 293 5.63 11.35 -14.44
N ASP A 294 6.05 10.54 -15.40
CA ASP A 294 5.16 10.04 -16.45
C ASP A 294 4.01 9.22 -15.87
N LEU A 295 4.31 8.36 -14.88
CA LEU A 295 3.32 7.56 -14.16
C LEU A 295 2.28 8.44 -13.46
N TRP A 296 2.72 9.46 -12.71
CA TRP A 296 1.83 10.43 -12.07
C TRP A 296 1.00 11.20 -13.10
N ALA A 297 1.62 11.66 -14.18
CA ALA A 297 0.92 12.42 -15.21
C ALA A 297 -0.16 11.57 -15.90
N ALA A 298 0.16 10.31 -16.22
CA ALA A 298 -0.77 9.33 -16.74
C ALA A 298 -1.95 9.08 -15.79
N PHE A 299 -1.71 8.92 -14.49
CA PHE A 299 -2.76 8.67 -13.52
C PHE A 299 -3.66 9.90 -13.33
N ILE A 300 -3.10 11.10 -13.23
CA ILE A 300 -3.85 12.36 -13.13
C ILE A 300 -4.72 12.58 -14.38
N ARG A 301 -4.17 12.36 -15.58
CA ARG A 301 -4.96 12.39 -16.83
C ARG A 301 -6.10 11.38 -16.80
N THR A 302 -5.83 10.16 -16.33
CA THR A 302 -6.84 9.10 -16.22
C THR A 302 -7.95 9.47 -15.24
N MET A 303 -7.62 10.02 -14.08
CA MET A 303 -8.60 10.41 -13.07
C MET A 303 -9.50 11.58 -13.51
N ALA A 304 -9.00 12.43 -14.42
CA ALA A 304 -9.79 13.47 -15.06
C ALA A 304 -10.82 12.96 -16.09
N VAL A 305 -10.74 11.68 -16.51
CA VAL A 305 -11.69 11.07 -17.45
C VAL A 305 -12.92 10.54 -16.71
N ASP A 306 -14.08 10.71 -17.34
CA ASP A 306 -15.35 10.14 -16.85
C ASP A 306 -15.27 8.63 -16.66
N LYS A 307 -15.88 8.14 -15.57
CA LYS A 307 -15.78 6.73 -15.16
C LYS A 307 -16.21 5.73 -16.25
N SER A 308 -17.12 6.10 -17.14
CA SER A 308 -17.60 5.26 -18.24
C SER A 308 -16.56 4.99 -19.33
N ALA A 309 -15.58 5.89 -19.52
CA ALA A 309 -14.49 5.75 -20.49
C ALA A 309 -13.12 5.52 -19.82
N ARG A 310 -13.06 5.69 -18.49
CA ARG A 310 -11.81 5.68 -17.73
C ARG A 310 -11.05 4.36 -17.82
N GLU A 311 -11.70 3.21 -17.84
CA GLU A 311 -10.97 1.92 -17.86
C GLU A 311 -10.13 1.78 -19.14
N ALA A 312 -10.72 2.08 -20.31
CA ALA A 312 -10.01 2.00 -21.59
C ALA A 312 -8.86 3.00 -21.65
N TYR A 313 -9.10 4.23 -21.17
CA TYR A 313 -8.07 5.26 -21.08
C TYR A 313 -6.93 4.87 -20.12
N ALA A 314 -7.27 4.31 -18.96
CA ALA A 314 -6.32 3.84 -17.96
C ALA A 314 -5.41 2.75 -18.53
N ARG A 315 -5.99 1.78 -19.26
CA ARG A 315 -5.22 0.72 -19.93
C ARG A 315 -4.28 1.29 -20.99
N GLN A 316 -4.72 2.29 -21.76
CA GLN A 316 -3.88 2.94 -22.77
C GLN A 316 -2.72 3.71 -22.15
N GLU A 317 -2.97 4.50 -21.11
CA GLU A 317 -1.92 5.23 -20.39
C GLU A 317 -0.92 4.24 -19.73
N ALA A 318 -1.42 3.20 -19.06
CA ALA A 318 -0.57 2.17 -18.46
C ALA A 318 0.26 1.41 -19.49
N GLN A 319 -0.31 1.05 -20.65
CA GLN A 319 0.43 0.42 -21.74
C GLN A 319 1.52 1.35 -22.28
N THR A 320 1.24 2.65 -22.41
CA THR A 320 2.27 3.61 -22.84
C THR A 320 3.44 3.68 -21.86
N LEU A 321 3.17 3.57 -20.56
CA LEU A 321 4.22 3.50 -19.53
C LEU A 321 5.03 2.20 -19.65
N VAL A 322 4.36 1.07 -19.89
CA VAL A 322 5.05 -0.21 -20.17
C VAL A 322 5.98 -0.08 -21.36
N ASP A 323 5.48 0.45 -22.49
CA ASP A 323 6.25 0.61 -23.72
C ASP A 323 7.46 1.55 -23.54
N ASN A 324 7.29 2.58 -22.70
CA ASN A 324 8.32 3.60 -22.49
C ASN A 324 9.40 3.21 -21.47
N TRP A 325 9.03 2.44 -20.44
CA TRP A 325 9.82 2.32 -19.21
C TRP A 325 9.99 0.88 -18.70
N LEU A 326 9.07 -0.03 -19.05
CA LEU A 326 9.12 -1.45 -18.66
C LEU A 326 9.39 -2.37 -19.85
N SER A 327 9.77 -1.81 -21.00
CA SER A 327 10.02 -2.57 -22.23
C SER A 327 11.26 -3.46 -22.10
N PHE A 328 11.23 -4.60 -22.79
CA PHE A 328 12.36 -5.52 -22.91
C PHE A 328 12.37 -6.16 -24.30
N ASP A 329 13.55 -6.64 -24.71
CA ASP A 329 13.70 -7.48 -25.90
C ASP A 329 13.72 -8.94 -25.47
N GLU A 330 12.71 -9.71 -25.88
CA GLU A 330 12.55 -11.10 -25.47
C GLU A 330 13.75 -11.97 -25.87
N GLN A 331 14.27 -11.81 -27.08
CA GLN A 331 15.38 -12.63 -27.58
C GLN A 331 16.69 -12.28 -26.87
N ALA A 332 16.94 -10.98 -26.64
CA ALA A 332 18.09 -10.54 -25.87
C ALA A 332 18.02 -11.00 -24.41
N MET A 333 16.83 -10.98 -23.81
CA MET A 333 16.60 -11.45 -22.45
C MET A 333 16.83 -12.96 -22.35
N LEU A 334 16.28 -13.76 -23.28
CA LEU A 334 16.49 -15.21 -23.35
C LEU A 334 17.98 -15.58 -23.42
N ALA A 335 18.74 -14.90 -24.26
CA ALA A 335 20.16 -15.15 -24.48
C ALA A 335 21.09 -14.42 -23.50
N TRP A 336 20.55 -13.58 -22.59
CA TRP A 336 21.34 -12.64 -21.80
C TRP A 336 22.51 -13.28 -21.06
N TYR A 337 22.23 -14.38 -20.34
CA TYR A 337 23.24 -15.08 -19.55
C TYR A 337 24.05 -16.12 -20.34
N GLU A 338 23.77 -16.34 -21.63
CA GLU A 338 24.67 -17.15 -22.48
C GLU A 338 26.05 -16.49 -22.58
N ASN A 339 26.10 -15.15 -22.50
CA ASN A 339 27.33 -14.41 -22.28
C ASN A 339 27.74 -14.45 -20.80
N GLN A 340 28.81 -15.19 -20.48
CA GLN A 340 29.33 -15.27 -19.11
C GLN A 340 29.79 -13.93 -18.54
N GLN A 341 30.07 -12.92 -19.37
CA GLN A 341 30.43 -11.57 -18.88
C GLN A 341 29.24 -10.81 -18.29
N HIS A 342 28.00 -11.26 -18.57
CA HIS A 342 26.79 -10.70 -17.97
C HIS A 342 26.42 -11.41 -16.65
N ARG A 343 27.22 -12.38 -16.21
CA ARG A 343 27.03 -13.07 -14.93
C ARG A 343 27.94 -12.42 -13.90
N ASP A 344 27.41 -12.10 -12.73
CA ASP A 344 28.21 -11.70 -11.59
C ASP A 344 28.32 -12.83 -10.56
N HIS A 345 28.90 -12.50 -9.40
CA HIS A 345 29.07 -13.46 -8.31
C HIS A 345 27.75 -13.89 -7.64
N THR A 346 26.62 -13.22 -7.91
CA THR A 346 25.28 -13.56 -7.38
C THR A 346 24.52 -14.52 -8.29
N TYR A 347 24.97 -14.69 -9.54
CA TYR A 347 24.35 -15.59 -10.51
C TYR A 347 24.26 -17.04 -10.01
N VAL A 348 23.06 -17.62 -10.05
CA VAL A 348 22.83 -19.03 -9.70
C VAL A 348 22.95 -19.88 -10.95
N LEU A 349 23.95 -20.75 -10.99
CA LEU A 349 24.23 -21.62 -12.13
C LEU A 349 23.05 -22.56 -12.40
N ALA A 350 22.60 -22.61 -13.66
CA ALA A 350 21.64 -23.61 -14.10
C ALA A 350 22.31 -25.00 -14.17
N PRO A 351 21.52 -26.10 -14.16
CA PRO A 351 22.08 -27.45 -14.22
C PRO A 351 23.01 -27.65 -15.42
N GLY A 352 24.26 -28.03 -15.16
CA GLY A 352 25.29 -28.26 -16.18
C GLY A 352 26.11 -27.03 -16.58
N GLU A 353 25.79 -25.84 -16.06
CA GLU A 353 26.61 -24.66 -16.25
C GLU A 353 27.85 -24.64 -15.33
N THR A 354 28.89 -23.96 -15.78
CA THR A 354 30.15 -23.73 -15.03
C THR A 354 30.67 -22.32 -15.32
N GLY A 355 31.52 -21.78 -14.44
CA GLY A 355 32.11 -20.45 -14.60
C GLY A 355 31.64 -19.48 -13.53
N THR A 356 31.51 -18.20 -13.89
CA THR A 356 31.05 -17.13 -12.99
C THR A 356 29.64 -17.42 -12.47
N GLY A 357 29.48 -17.40 -11.15
CA GLY A 357 28.24 -17.72 -10.44
C GLY A 357 28.47 -18.74 -9.32
N LYS A 358 27.38 -19.25 -8.74
CA LYS A 358 27.38 -20.26 -7.67
C LYS A 358 26.28 -21.29 -7.86
N THR A 359 26.41 -22.45 -7.22
CA THR A 359 25.34 -23.45 -7.22
C THR A 359 24.14 -22.96 -6.41
N ARG A 360 22.94 -23.47 -6.68
CA ARG A 360 21.74 -23.15 -5.86
C ARG A 360 21.97 -23.43 -4.38
N GLU A 361 22.62 -24.53 -4.03
CA GLU A 361 22.95 -24.87 -2.64
C GLU A 361 23.88 -23.84 -1.99
N ALA A 362 24.90 -23.38 -2.72
CA ALA A 362 25.80 -22.34 -2.24
C ALA A 362 25.06 -20.99 -2.07
N CYS A 363 24.22 -20.61 -3.03
CA CYS A 363 23.36 -19.44 -2.92
C CYS A 363 22.48 -19.50 -1.67
N MET A 364 21.74 -20.61 -1.48
CA MET A 364 20.88 -20.79 -0.31
C MET A 364 21.67 -20.77 1.01
N GLY A 365 22.89 -21.30 1.02
CA GLY A 365 23.79 -21.23 2.17
C GLY A 365 24.22 -19.82 2.54
N GLU A 366 24.39 -18.93 1.56
CA GLU A 366 24.73 -17.53 1.78
C GLU A 366 23.56 -16.70 2.31
N LEU A 367 22.31 -17.07 1.95
CA LEU A 367 21.11 -16.39 2.46
C LEU A 367 20.96 -16.52 3.99
N ASN A 368 21.59 -17.52 4.62
CA ASN A 368 21.56 -17.76 6.06
C ASN A 368 20.12 -17.87 6.65
N VAL A 369 19.21 -18.46 5.87
CA VAL A 369 17.78 -18.63 6.21
C VAL A 369 17.47 -19.97 6.91
N GLY A 370 18.48 -20.60 7.53
CA GLY A 370 18.32 -21.83 8.31
C GLY A 370 18.28 -23.14 7.52
N THR A 371 18.24 -23.10 6.18
CA THR A 371 18.35 -24.28 5.31
C THR A 371 19.09 -23.94 4.01
N THR A 372 19.81 -24.91 3.44
CA THR A 372 20.41 -24.81 2.10
C THR A 372 19.49 -25.37 0.99
N ASN A 373 18.32 -25.90 1.37
CA ASN A 373 17.33 -26.45 0.45
C ASN A 373 16.23 -25.42 0.16
N GLN A 374 16.18 -24.95 -1.10
CA GLN A 374 15.19 -23.98 -1.56
C GLN A 374 13.74 -24.45 -1.34
N ALA A 375 13.43 -25.72 -1.59
CA ALA A 375 12.07 -26.25 -1.43
C ALA A 375 11.65 -26.32 0.04
N GLU A 376 12.60 -26.62 0.93
CA GLU A 376 12.35 -26.57 2.38
C GLU A 376 12.08 -25.13 2.83
N ARG A 377 12.86 -24.15 2.33
CA ARG A 377 12.63 -22.73 2.63
C ARG A 377 11.26 -22.25 2.14
N VAL A 378 10.85 -22.62 0.93
CA VAL A 378 9.51 -22.29 0.40
C VAL A 378 8.41 -22.84 1.31
N ALA A 379 8.51 -24.10 1.75
CA ALA A 379 7.53 -24.69 2.65
C ALA A 379 7.49 -24.00 4.03
N GLN A 380 8.64 -23.54 4.53
CA GLN A 380 8.72 -22.72 5.75
C GLN A 380 8.00 -21.38 5.56
N LEU A 381 8.28 -20.66 4.47
CA LEU A 381 7.64 -19.38 4.16
C LEU A 381 6.12 -19.48 4.06
N ASP A 382 5.61 -20.52 3.40
CA ASP A 382 4.17 -20.77 3.32
C ASP A 382 3.55 -21.03 4.71
N ALA A 383 4.24 -21.77 5.56
CA ALA A 383 3.80 -22.03 6.93
C ALA A 383 3.81 -20.75 7.79
N GLU A 384 4.84 -19.92 7.66
CA GLU A 384 4.96 -18.63 8.34
C GLU A 384 3.87 -17.66 7.89
N ARG A 385 3.64 -17.50 6.57
CA ARG A 385 2.55 -16.67 6.04
C ARG A 385 1.21 -17.12 6.58
N ARG A 386 0.96 -18.42 6.56
CA ARG A 386 -0.27 -19.03 7.08
C ARG A 386 -0.47 -18.76 8.57
N GLN A 387 0.58 -18.88 9.38
CA GLN A 387 0.57 -18.56 10.80
C GLN A 387 0.22 -17.07 11.02
N CYS A 388 0.83 -16.17 10.26
CA CYS A 388 0.57 -14.73 10.34
C CYS A 388 -0.88 -14.39 9.97
N LEU A 389 -1.34 -14.80 8.78
CA LEU A 389 -2.69 -14.52 8.30
C LEU A 389 -3.76 -15.11 9.22
N TYR A 390 -3.51 -16.26 9.83
CA TYR A 390 -4.44 -16.84 10.79
C TYR A 390 -4.59 -15.99 12.06
N ASN A 391 -3.58 -15.25 12.47
CA ASN A 391 -3.61 -14.43 13.68
C ASN A 391 -4.08 -12.99 13.44
N ILE A 392 -4.38 -12.64 12.19
CA ILE A 392 -4.86 -11.31 11.79
C ILE A 392 -6.38 -11.36 11.57
N GLU A 393 -7.09 -10.35 12.06
CA GLU A 393 -8.49 -10.10 11.71
C GLU A 393 -8.74 -8.61 11.44
N ALA A 394 -9.82 -8.31 10.74
CA ALA A 394 -10.23 -6.93 10.50
C ALA A 394 -10.62 -6.27 11.83
N GLU A 395 -10.24 -5.00 12.00
CA GLU A 395 -10.86 -4.19 13.04
C GLU A 395 -12.38 -4.12 12.79
N PRO A 396 -13.23 -4.21 13.83
CA PRO A 396 -14.66 -4.07 13.67
C PRO A 396 -15.01 -2.82 12.86
N GLY A 397 -15.96 -2.92 11.92
CA GLY A 397 -16.29 -1.82 11.03
C GLY A 397 -15.36 -1.63 9.82
N TYR A 398 -14.39 -2.53 9.60
CA TYR A 398 -13.47 -2.48 8.46
C TYR A 398 -13.33 -3.81 7.68
N ALA A 399 -14.22 -4.79 7.91
CA ALA A 399 -14.18 -6.11 7.26
C ALA A 399 -14.48 -6.10 5.74
N ASP A 400 -14.86 -4.95 5.20
CA ASP A 400 -15.06 -4.71 3.77
C ASP A 400 -13.79 -4.20 3.07
N LEU A 401 -12.81 -3.71 3.84
CA LEU A 401 -11.55 -3.16 3.35
C LEU A 401 -10.46 -4.23 3.41
N TYR A 402 -10.33 -4.98 2.32
CA TYR A 402 -9.46 -6.15 2.23
C TYR A 402 -8.56 -6.08 1.01
N ASP A 403 -7.28 -6.39 1.21
CA ASP A 403 -6.30 -6.55 0.14
C ASP A 403 -6.30 -8.00 -0.34
N ASP A 404 -6.85 -8.22 -1.53
CA ASP A 404 -6.94 -9.54 -2.14
C ASP A 404 -5.57 -10.15 -2.50
N TYR A 405 -4.55 -9.32 -2.70
CA TYR A 405 -3.20 -9.79 -3.06
C TYR A 405 -2.43 -10.24 -1.83
N MET A 406 -2.46 -9.45 -0.76
CA MET A 406 -1.81 -9.83 0.50
C MET A 406 -2.62 -10.85 1.29
N GLY A 407 -3.94 -10.90 1.08
CA GLY A 407 -4.84 -11.76 1.83
C GLY A 407 -5.14 -11.23 3.23
N MET A 408 -5.13 -9.91 3.43
CA MET A 408 -5.37 -9.30 4.74
C MET A 408 -6.16 -7.97 4.68
N PRO A 409 -6.85 -7.58 5.77
CA PRO A 409 -7.53 -6.29 5.85
C PRO A 409 -6.56 -5.10 5.88
N TYR A 410 -6.94 -3.96 5.30
CA TYR A 410 -6.14 -2.73 5.38
C TYR A 410 -6.05 -2.15 6.80
N ASN A 411 -7.12 -2.34 7.59
CA ASN A 411 -7.19 -1.96 9.00
C ASN A 411 -7.46 -3.20 9.84
N TRP A 412 -6.38 -3.74 10.40
CA TRP A 412 -6.37 -5.04 11.04
C TRP A 412 -5.93 -4.95 12.50
N ARG A 413 -6.16 -6.03 13.23
CA ARG A 413 -5.66 -6.25 14.59
C ARG A 413 -5.24 -7.70 14.81
N TRP A 414 -4.41 -7.93 15.82
CA TRP A 414 -4.11 -9.28 16.28
C TRP A 414 -5.35 -9.89 16.97
N LYS A 415 -5.68 -11.14 16.63
CA LYS A 415 -6.79 -11.90 17.25
C LYS A 415 -6.57 -12.18 18.73
N SER A 416 -5.31 -12.30 19.14
CA SER A 416 -4.90 -12.64 20.50
C SER A 416 -3.57 -11.97 20.84
N LEU A 417 -3.29 -11.85 22.14
CA LEU A 417 -1.98 -11.43 22.64
C LEU A 417 -0.90 -12.52 22.49
N THR A 418 -1.31 -13.75 22.21
CA THR A 418 -0.41 -14.89 21.99
C THR A 418 -0.72 -15.57 20.67
N TRP A 419 0.33 -16.12 20.04
CA TRP A 419 0.20 -16.86 18.80
C TRP A 419 -0.76 -18.04 18.91
N GLN A 420 -1.74 -18.06 18.00
CA GLN A 420 -2.68 -19.16 17.82
C GLN A 420 -2.20 -20.05 16.67
N THR A 421 -2.31 -21.36 16.82
CA THR A 421 -1.94 -22.29 15.74
C THR A 421 -3.10 -22.45 14.76
N PRO A 422 -2.91 -22.25 13.45
CA PRO A 422 -3.94 -22.50 12.44
C PRO A 422 -4.26 -24.00 12.36
N PRO A 423 -5.54 -24.42 12.49
CA PRO A 423 -5.96 -25.81 12.25
C PRO A 423 -5.49 -26.28 10.88
N ASN A 424 -5.08 -27.54 10.67
CA ASN A 424 -4.43 -27.99 9.43
C ASN A 424 -5.20 -27.70 8.12
N ASP A 425 -6.52 -27.66 8.17
CA ASP A 425 -7.43 -27.39 7.05
C ASP A 425 -7.78 -25.90 6.88
N TRP A 426 -7.31 -25.03 7.77
CA TRP A 426 -7.55 -23.59 7.68
C TRP A 426 -6.92 -23.00 6.42
N GLN A 427 -7.71 -22.16 5.76
CA GLN A 427 -7.33 -21.34 4.62
C GLN A 427 -7.75 -19.89 4.88
N PRO A 428 -6.99 -18.90 4.36
CA PRO A 428 -7.43 -17.51 4.39
C PRO A 428 -8.83 -17.37 3.78
N THR A 429 -9.76 -16.81 4.55
CA THR A 429 -11.12 -16.57 4.04
C THR A 429 -11.11 -15.28 3.25
N LYS A 430 -11.41 -15.36 1.95
CA LYS A 430 -11.61 -14.16 1.13
C LYS A 430 -12.80 -13.37 1.68
N GLN A 431 -12.56 -12.13 2.05
CA GLN A 431 -13.64 -11.23 2.48
C GLN A 431 -14.29 -10.57 1.26
N GLN A 432 -15.55 -10.17 1.42
CA GLN A 432 -16.25 -9.45 0.37
C GLN A 432 -15.66 -8.05 0.26
N SER A 433 -15.09 -7.72 -0.90
CA SER A 433 -14.53 -6.40 -1.17
C SER A 433 -15.60 -5.31 -1.08
N ASP A 434 -15.25 -4.16 -0.52
CA ASP A 434 -16.12 -3.00 -0.42
C ASP A 434 -16.54 -2.50 -1.82
N SER A 435 -17.81 -2.73 -2.16
CA SER A 435 -18.41 -2.24 -3.41
C SER A 435 -18.42 -0.71 -3.57
N GLY A 436 -18.12 0.04 -2.51
CA GLY A 436 -18.14 1.49 -2.42
C GLY A 436 -19.52 2.13 -2.55
N LYS A 437 -20.57 1.31 -2.68
CA LYS A 437 -21.97 1.77 -2.69
C LYS A 437 -22.34 2.24 -1.29
N ALA A 438 -22.41 3.55 -1.13
CA ALA A 438 -22.94 4.17 0.06
C ALA A 438 -24.46 4.35 -0.05
N VAL A 439 -25.12 4.39 1.11
CA VAL A 439 -26.55 4.69 1.23
C VAL A 439 -26.75 6.00 1.95
N VAL A 440 -27.78 6.74 1.56
CA VAL A 440 -28.30 7.87 2.32
C VAL A 440 -29.51 7.40 3.12
N ILE A 441 -29.47 7.63 4.43
CA ILE A 441 -30.56 7.25 5.32
C ILE A 441 -31.50 8.43 5.48
N LYS A 442 -32.77 8.28 5.12
CA LYS A 442 -33.80 9.32 5.25
C LYS A 442 -34.92 8.90 6.20
N SER A 443 -35.50 9.86 6.92
CA SER A 443 -36.70 9.62 7.73
C SER A 443 -37.89 9.29 6.84
N ALA A 444 -38.63 8.21 7.10
CA ALA A 444 -39.87 7.91 6.39
C ALA A 444 -41.04 8.83 6.79
N VAL A 445 -40.84 9.73 7.76
CA VAL A 445 -41.86 10.70 8.21
C VAL A 445 -41.85 11.95 7.34
N ASP A 446 -40.68 12.52 7.06
CA ASP A 446 -40.55 13.80 6.35
C ASP A 446 -39.59 13.75 5.15
N GLY A 447 -39.03 12.58 4.83
CA GLY A 447 -38.15 12.37 3.67
C GLY A 447 -36.78 13.02 3.78
N LYS A 448 -36.42 13.62 4.93
CA LYS A 448 -35.13 14.30 5.10
C LYS A 448 -34.04 13.33 5.50
N ALA A 449 -32.83 13.57 4.99
CA ALA A 449 -31.67 12.74 5.21
C ALA A 449 -31.07 12.95 6.60
N LEU A 450 -30.42 11.92 7.13
CA LEU A 450 -29.50 12.04 8.25
C LEU A 450 -28.29 12.87 7.82
N SER A 451 -28.16 14.04 8.43
CA SER A 451 -27.19 15.07 8.08
C SER A 451 -26.41 15.55 9.30
N VAL A 452 -25.25 16.13 9.04
CA VAL A 452 -24.39 16.79 10.04
C VAL A 452 -23.96 18.17 9.57
N SER A 453 -23.53 19.01 10.51
CA SER A 453 -22.90 20.28 10.16
C SER A 453 -21.48 20.09 9.62
N ALA A 454 -20.75 19.11 10.16
CA ALA A 454 -19.41 18.72 9.76
C ALA A 454 -19.14 17.24 10.10
N LEU A 455 -18.23 16.60 9.39
CA LEU A 455 -17.83 15.20 9.66
C LEU A 455 -16.80 15.14 10.80
N ASN A 456 -17.25 15.37 12.03
CA ASN A 456 -16.41 15.37 13.22
C ASN A 456 -16.84 14.30 14.23
N ASN A 457 -15.89 13.84 15.04
CA ASN A 457 -16.20 12.96 16.17
C ASN A 457 -17.20 13.64 17.13
N SER A 458 -18.14 12.87 17.67
CA SER A 458 -19.24 13.32 18.54
C SER A 458 -20.31 14.18 17.88
N GLU A 459 -20.21 14.48 16.59
CA GLU A 459 -21.16 15.35 15.92
C GLU A 459 -22.56 14.75 15.96
N ARG A 460 -23.54 15.57 16.35
CA ARG A 460 -24.93 15.12 16.45
C ARG A 460 -25.56 15.01 15.06
N LEU A 461 -26.18 13.88 14.77
CA LEU A 461 -26.99 13.73 13.58
C LEU A 461 -28.32 14.46 13.73
N THR A 462 -28.73 15.11 12.66
CA THR A 462 -30.03 15.78 12.51
C THR A 462 -30.70 15.29 11.22
N THR A 463 -31.95 15.67 10.99
CA THR A 463 -32.60 15.44 9.69
C THR A 463 -32.69 16.75 8.91
N ALA A 464 -31.96 16.85 7.80
CA ALA A 464 -31.94 18.05 6.95
C ALA A 464 -31.97 17.69 5.45
N GLN A 465 -32.17 18.71 4.61
CA GLN A 465 -32.09 18.55 3.15
C GLN A 465 -30.65 18.61 2.63
N ASN A 466 -29.77 19.33 3.33
CA ASN A 466 -28.39 19.56 2.92
C ASN A 466 -27.42 18.67 3.73
N ASN A 467 -26.25 18.42 3.17
CA ASN A 467 -25.14 17.67 3.78
C ASN A 467 -25.53 16.29 4.34
N PRO A 468 -26.18 15.42 3.53
CA PRO A 468 -26.43 14.05 3.95
C PRO A 468 -25.11 13.33 4.26
N VAL A 469 -25.10 12.50 5.29
CA VAL A 469 -24.01 11.57 5.50
C VAL A 469 -24.22 10.36 4.59
N GLU A 470 -23.20 10.01 3.81
CA GLU A 470 -23.18 8.81 2.99
C GLU A 470 -22.57 7.65 3.79
N TRP A 471 -23.33 6.57 3.92
CA TRP A 471 -22.97 5.45 4.78
C TRP A 471 -22.59 4.21 4.00
N LEU A 472 -21.42 3.65 4.30
CA LEU A 472 -21.03 2.31 3.91
C LEU A 472 -21.61 1.31 4.92
N LYS A 473 -22.34 0.32 4.40
CA LYS A 473 -22.91 -0.77 5.22
C LYS A 473 -21.88 -1.90 5.34
N VAL A 474 -21.10 -1.86 6.41
CA VAL A 474 -19.97 -2.79 6.62
C VAL A 474 -20.45 -4.05 7.34
N PRO A 475 -20.18 -5.27 6.84
CA PRO A 475 -20.52 -6.50 7.52
C PRO A 475 -19.94 -6.58 8.94
N ALA A 476 -20.75 -7.07 9.88
CA ALA A 476 -20.35 -7.38 11.25
C ALA A 476 -20.54 -8.89 11.49
N SER A 477 -21.32 -9.30 12.49
CA SER A 477 -21.77 -10.69 12.62
C SER A 477 -22.94 -11.02 11.68
N GLU A 478 -23.33 -12.29 11.58
CA GLU A 478 -24.30 -12.80 10.60
C GLU A 478 -25.59 -11.96 10.54
N GLY A 479 -25.87 -11.38 9.37
CA GLY A 479 -27.05 -10.52 9.12
C GLY A 479 -26.99 -9.12 9.73
N ARG A 480 -25.85 -8.70 10.28
CA ARG A 480 -25.68 -7.43 11.00
C ARG A 480 -24.57 -6.59 10.39
N TYR A 481 -24.64 -5.29 10.66
CA TYR A 481 -23.77 -4.32 9.99
C TYR A 481 -23.39 -3.15 10.89
N TYR A 482 -22.23 -2.57 10.61
CA TYR A 482 -21.86 -1.23 11.01
C TYR A 482 -22.23 -0.24 9.89
N LEU A 483 -22.44 1.02 10.25
CA LEU A 483 -22.58 2.12 9.29
C LEU A 483 -21.37 3.04 9.45
N ARG A 484 -20.43 2.97 8.50
CA ARG A 484 -19.22 3.78 8.45
C ARG A 484 -19.41 4.93 7.47
N SER A 485 -18.93 6.13 7.78
CA SER A 485 -18.97 7.25 6.82
C SER A 485 -18.06 6.97 5.62
N ARG A 486 -18.54 7.27 4.41
CA ARG A 486 -17.75 7.14 3.16
C ARG A 486 -16.61 8.16 3.09
N GLN A 487 -16.83 9.36 3.63
CA GLN A 487 -15.89 10.49 3.56
C GLN A 487 -14.96 10.60 4.78
N ALA A 488 -15.36 10.06 5.92
CA ALA A 488 -14.59 10.11 7.17
C ALA A 488 -14.55 8.70 7.79
N PRO A 489 -13.66 7.82 7.32
CA PRO A 489 -13.70 6.38 7.58
C PRO A 489 -13.51 6.03 9.06
N ALA A 490 -12.95 6.92 9.88
CA ALA A 490 -12.93 6.73 11.33
C ALA A 490 -14.32 6.86 11.99
N LEU A 491 -15.31 7.50 11.33
CA LEU A 491 -16.59 7.86 11.93
C LEU A 491 -17.71 6.87 11.59
N PHE A 492 -18.40 6.41 12.63
CA PHE A 492 -19.51 5.47 12.57
C PHE A 492 -20.82 6.10 13.06
N PHE A 493 -21.95 5.60 12.56
CA PHE A 493 -23.25 5.92 13.14
C PHE A 493 -23.34 5.30 14.54
N SER A 494 -23.47 6.14 15.55
CA SER A 494 -23.52 5.75 16.96
C SER A 494 -24.57 6.58 17.72
N TYR A 495 -24.59 6.49 19.05
CA TYR A 495 -25.56 7.17 19.91
C TYR A 495 -24.91 7.71 21.20
N SER A 496 -25.53 8.71 21.81
CA SER A 496 -24.94 9.48 22.91
C SER A 496 -25.10 8.89 24.33
N GLY A 497 -25.91 7.86 24.54
CA GLY A 497 -26.35 7.42 25.88
C GLY A 497 -26.32 5.92 26.12
N SER A 498 -26.50 5.51 27.38
CA SER A 498 -26.42 4.11 27.84
C SER A 498 -27.73 3.31 27.78
N SER A 499 -28.76 3.77 27.05
CA SER A 499 -30.01 3.03 26.75
C SER A 499 -31.09 3.94 26.13
N SER A 500 -30.85 5.25 26.08
CA SER A 500 -31.57 6.21 25.26
C SER A 500 -30.63 7.36 24.93
N GLY A 501 -30.61 7.82 23.68
CA GLY A 501 -29.66 8.85 23.25
C GLY A 501 -29.88 9.31 21.83
N TYR A 502 -29.39 10.51 21.50
CA TYR A 502 -29.44 10.99 20.12
C TYR A 502 -28.40 10.27 19.26
N GLY A 503 -28.71 10.08 17.98
CA GLY A 503 -27.76 9.57 17.00
C GLY A 503 -26.63 10.57 16.76
N LYS A 504 -25.40 10.08 16.60
CA LYS A 504 -24.19 10.88 16.40
C LYS A 504 -23.19 10.17 15.50
N LEU A 505 -22.20 10.92 15.02
CA LEU A 505 -20.94 10.38 14.53
C LEU A 505 -20.04 10.05 15.72
N TRP A 506 -19.34 8.93 15.65
CA TRP A 506 -18.40 8.51 16.69
C TRP A 506 -17.21 7.75 16.10
N ASP A 507 -16.03 7.97 16.65
CA ASP A 507 -14.75 7.39 16.22
C ASP A 507 -14.54 5.90 16.60
N SER A 508 -15.61 5.22 16.99
CA SER A 508 -15.57 3.81 17.36
C SER A 508 -16.86 3.08 16.98
N PRO A 509 -16.76 1.85 16.44
CA PRO A 509 -17.92 1.00 16.18
C PRO A 509 -18.41 0.25 17.44
N LYS A 510 -17.80 0.49 18.61
CA LYS A 510 -18.14 -0.20 19.85
C LYS A 510 -19.64 -0.02 20.17
N GLN A 511 -20.34 -1.15 20.33
CA GLN A 511 -21.79 -1.21 20.57
C GLN A 511 -22.66 -0.59 19.46
N ALA A 512 -22.09 -0.30 18.29
CA ALA A 512 -22.77 0.30 17.14
C ALA A 512 -23.05 -0.72 16.02
N GLU A 513 -23.29 -1.98 16.38
CA GLU A 513 -23.76 -3.00 15.44
C GLU A 513 -25.29 -2.90 15.30
N TYR A 514 -25.78 -3.04 14.07
CA TYR A 514 -27.19 -2.86 13.71
C TYR A 514 -27.75 -4.03 12.91
N GLU A 515 -29.00 -4.36 13.22
CA GLU A 515 -29.87 -5.21 12.40
C GLU A 515 -30.79 -4.32 11.56
N PHE A 516 -30.83 -4.56 10.25
CA PHE A 516 -31.71 -3.86 9.32
C PHE A 516 -32.93 -4.71 9.01
N VAL A 517 -34.10 -4.28 9.47
CA VAL A 517 -35.35 -5.03 9.30
C VAL A 517 -36.15 -4.43 8.15
N TYR A 518 -36.28 -5.17 7.05
CA TYR A 518 -37.07 -4.72 5.89
C TYR A 518 -38.58 -4.76 6.18
N GLN A 519 -39.29 -3.72 5.78
CA GLN A 519 -40.73 -3.52 6.00
C GLN A 519 -41.39 -2.91 4.75
N GLY A 520 -41.34 -3.62 3.61
CA GLY A 520 -42.12 -3.26 2.41
C GLY A 520 -41.70 -1.93 1.76
N GLY A 521 -40.39 -1.71 1.59
CA GLY A 521 -39.82 -0.53 0.94
C GLY A 521 -39.15 0.45 1.90
N VAL A 522 -39.31 0.24 3.20
CA VAL A 522 -38.63 0.97 4.27
C VAL A 522 -37.97 0.00 5.23
N TRP A 523 -37.10 0.51 6.09
CA TRP A 523 -36.26 -0.27 6.99
C TRP A 523 -36.39 0.23 8.42
N ASN A 524 -36.30 -0.66 9.39
CA ASN A 524 -35.95 -0.28 10.76
C ASN A 524 -34.46 -0.48 10.98
N ILE A 525 -33.84 0.41 11.76
CA ILE A 525 -32.45 0.28 12.21
C ILE A 525 -32.47 -0.06 13.70
N LYS A 526 -32.14 -1.31 14.03
CA LYS A 526 -32.18 -1.82 15.40
C LYS A 526 -30.77 -2.01 15.93
N ASN A 527 -30.45 -1.37 17.05
CA ASN A 527 -29.19 -1.59 17.75
C ASN A 527 -29.18 -2.96 18.45
N THR A 528 -28.09 -3.69 18.29
CA THR A 528 -27.98 -5.07 18.79
C THR A 528 -27.56 -5.13 20.26
N TYR A 529 -26.94 -4.06 20.79
CA TYR A 529 -26.52 -4.00 22.18
C TYR A 529 -27.71 -3.73 23.13
N TRP A 530 -28.49 -2.68 22.88
CA TRP A 530 -29.65 -2.31 23.68
C TRP A 530 -30.97 -2.94 23.21
N GLN A 531 -30.98 -3.61 22.05
CA GLN A 531 -32.18 -4.19 21.43
C GLN A 531 -33.28 -3.15 21.17
N GLN A 532 -32.88 -1.93 20.81
CA GLN A 532 -33.78 -0.79 20.57
C GLN A 532 -33.69 -0.27 19.14
N TYR A 533 -34.76 0.37 18.69
CA TYR A 533 -34.84 0.96 17.35
C TYR A 533 -34.46 2.44 17.37
N PHE A 534 -33.81 2.90 16.30
CA PHE A 534 -33.70 4.34 16.06
C PHE A 534 -35.06 4.92 15.67
N TRP A 535 -35.51 5.88 16.46
CA TRP A 535 -36.73 6.65 16.33
C TRP A 535 -36.41 8.06 15.85
N TYR A 536 -37.15 8.56 14.87
CA TYR A 536 -37.12 9.95 14.46
C TYR A 536 -37.86 10.83 15.45
N ASN A 537 -37.13 11.63 16.23
CA ASN A 537 -37.73 12.65 17.10
C ASN A 537 -38.01 13.91 16.27
N GLN A 538 -39.28 14.08 15.89
CA GLN A 538 -39.73 15.19 15.04
C GLN A 538 -39.50 16.56 15.68
N ASP A 539 -39.77 16.72 16.98
CA ASP A 539 -39.59 17.99 17.71
C ASP A 539 -38.14 18.46 17.73
N LYS A 540 -37.21 17.51 17.77
CA LYS A 540 -35.76 17.77 17.79
C LYS A 540 -35.09 17.56 16.44
N GLN A 541 -35.86 17.18 15.42
CA GLN A 541 -35.41 16.87 14.05
C GLN A 541 -34.15 15.99 14.04
N ARG A 542 -34.16 14.87 14.77
CA ARG A 542 -32.98 14.00 14.90
C ARG A 542 -33.33 12.53 15.20
N PRO A 543 -32.46 11.57 14.82
CA PRO A 543 -32.58 10.20 15.28
C PRO A 543 -32.31 10.08 16.78
N GLN A 544 -33.05 9.20 17.45
CA GLN A 544 -32.84 8.83 18.84
C GLN A 544 -32.94 7.32 18.99
N LEU A 545 -31.96 6.70 19.63
CA LEU A 545 -32.10 5.35 20.14
C LEU A 545 -32.99 5.41 21.38
N THR A 546 -34.07 4.65 21.43
CA THR A 546 -35.04 4.73 22.52
C THR A 546 -35.88 3.45 22.64
N SER A 547 -36.30 3.12 23.87
CA SER A 547 -37.26 2.04 24.15
C SER A 547 -38.66 2.31 23.63
N THR A 548 -38.99 3.57 23.31
CA THR A 548 -40.27 3.94 22.69
C THR A 548 -40.33 3.56 21.20
N GLY A 549 -39.20 3.19 20.60
CA GLY A 549 -39.12 2.74 19.22
C GLY A 549 -39.73 1.35 19.02
N GLY A 550 -40.25 1.09 17.83
CA GLY A 550 -40.87 -0.20 17.49
C GLY A 550 -40.99 -0.39 15.98
N ALA A 551 -40.90 -1.64 15.51
CA ALA A 551 -40.90 -1.95 14.08
C ALA A 551 -42.18 -1.49 13.35
N ASP A 552 -43.32 -1.50 14.05
CA ASP A 552 -44.62 -1.06 13.54
C ASP A 552 -44.75 0.47 13.42
N LYS A 553 -43.90 1.23 14.11
CA LYS A 553 -44.04 2.69 14.24
C LYS A 553 -43.43 3.43 13.05
N GLN A 554 -44.19 4.37 12.47
CA GLN A 554 -43.72 5.17 11.33
C GLN A 554 -42.42 5.93 11.62
N HIS A 555 -42.25 6.46 12.84
CA HIS A 555 -41.05 7.19 13.24
C HIS A 555 -39.82 6.28 13.40
N SER A 556 -39.97 4.96 13.45
CA SER A 556 -38.85 4.02 13.44
C SER A 556 -38.50 3.53 12.04
N LYS A 557 -39.21 4.00 11.01
CA LYS A 557 -38.99 3.60 9.61
C LYS A 557 -38.10 4.60 8.88
N TRP A 558 -37.14 4.06 8.14
CA TRP A 558 -36.10 4.77 7.42
C TRP A 558 -36.07 4.32 5.97
N ILE A 559 -35.81 5.24 5.07
CA ILE A 559 -35.57 4.95 3.65
C ILE A 559 -34.05 4.88 3.48
N LEU A 560 -33.57 3.81 2.85
CA LEU A 560 -32.17 3.65 2.45
C LEU A 560 -32.15 3.83 0.93
N GLU A 561 -31.58 4.93 0.47
CA GLU A 561 -31.42 5.26 -0.96
C GLU A 561 -29.97 5.10 -1.41
#